data_AF-X8IZ86-F1
#
_entry.id   AF-X8IZ86-F1
#
_cell.length_a   1.000
_cell.length_b   1.000
_cell.length_c   1.000
_cell.angle_alpha   90.00
_cell.angle_beta   90.00
_cell.angle_gamma   90.00
#
_symmetry.space_group_name_H-M   'P 1'
#
loop_
_entity.id
_entity.type
_entity.pdbx_description
1 polymer ?
#
loop_
_entity_poly.entity_id
_entity_poly.type
_entity_poly.pdbx_seq_one_letter_code
_entity_poly.pdbx_strand_id
1 'polypeptide(L)'
;MQLLEALPAPLAQASQWLASSFSSEAASRPLLPFIPKPIKLAFLLVLVLNAKSWPGVWHFRVFRPVISFRLNELFNKRRDSPKFLTGISPVGRSVLPAANGSDSGAISVSKAWAALDDCDFNGHLSNSCYAKNLDPARMQAWVDWCPALFGDGAWVALGGAHYHYIREIPMNASYEIRVSIGGWDQKWIYLVAKFVSHPKKGSKTHASKANTVIPSITTPSTPLVTEPSTPGEPALNTSGNATLLDASRVDSKLASKPILRTHDDDGALINCVAVSTYCFKHGRVTVPPKVALAISGFSLTEVGDSSNWEHATRLRERGPAHMAAFLRGGWKTEETQFWELSPEVETERVRRLADLKKLTEGLDGLRAY
;
A
#
# COMPACT_ATOMS: atom_id res chain seq x y z
N MET A 1 -42.89 14.33 -5.38
CA MET A 1 -43.65 13.20 -5.97
C MET A 1 -43.53 13.10 -7.50
N GLN A 2 -42.93 14.06 -8.22
CA GLN A 2 -42.86 14.04 -9.70
C GLN A 2 -41.66 13.26 -10.30
N LEU A 3 -40.76 12.68 -9.49
CA LEU A 3 -39.56 11.98 -9.98
C LEU A 3 -39.74 10.46 -10.14
N LEU A 4 -40.82 9.90 -9.59
CA LEU A 4 -41.14 8.46 -9.64
C LEU A 4 -41.97 8.07 -10.89
N GLU A 5 -42.60 9.04 -11.55
CA GLU A 5 -43.45 8.80 -12.74
C GLU A 5 -42.65 8.57 -14.03
N ALA A 6 -41.34 8.84 -14.03
CA ALA A 6 -40.46 8.66 -15.19
C ALA A 6 -39.70 7.31 -15.20
N LEU A 7 -39.95 6.43 -14.23
CA LEU A 7 -39.25 5.15 -14.15
C LEU A 7 -39.92 4.08 -15.05
N PRO A 8 -39.14 3.27 -15.78
CA PRO A 8 -39.66 2.10 -16.46
C PRO A 8 -40.50 1.23 -15.51
N ALA A 9 -41.63 0.69 -16.00
CA ALA A 9 -42.57 -0.13 -15.20
C ALA A 9 -41.93 -1.15 -14.23
N PRO A 10 -40.88 -1.92 -14.59
CA PRO A 10 -40.23 -2.83 -13.64
C PRO A 10 -39.50 -2.13 -12.49
N LEU A 11 -38.93 -0.94 -12.72
CA LEU A 11 -38.27 -0.15 -11.67
C LEU A 11 -39.29 0.52 -10.75
N ALA A 12 -40.42 0.97 -11.30
CA ALA A 12 -41.54 1.48 -10.50
C ALA A 12 -42.11 0.38 -9.59
N GLN A 13 -42.34 -0.83 -10.12
CA GLN A 13 -42.80 -1.98 -9.33
C GLN A 13 -41.77 -2.41 -8.27
N ALA A 14 -40.49 -2.46 -8.60
CA ALA A 14 -39.44 -2.76 -7.62
C ALA A 14 -39.36 -1.70 -6.51
N SER A 15 -39.52 -0.41 -6.85
CA SER A 15 -39.52 0.68 -5.88
C SER A 15 -40.74 0.64 -4.95
N GLN A 16 -41.92 0.33 -5.49
CA GLN A 16 -43.16 0.15 -4.71
C GLN A 16 -43.08 -1.08 -3.81
N TRP A 17 -42.52 -2.19 -4.30
CA TRP A 17 -42.28 -3.40 -3.52
C TRP A 17 -41.30 -3.14 -2.37
N LEU A 18 -40.17 -2.46 -2.65
CA LEU A 18 -39.20 -2.04 -1.62
C LEU A 18 -39.85 -1.12 -0.59
N ALA A 19 -40.58 -0.09 -1.03
CA ALA A 19 -41.26 0.84 -0.13
C ALA A 19 -42.29 0.15 0.76
N SER A 20 -43.07 -0.80 0.20
CA SER A 20 -44.06 -1.58 0.96
C SER A 20 -43.42 -2.54 1.98
N SER A 21 -42.20 -3.04 1.69
CA SER A 21 -41.43 -3.92 2.57
C SER A 21 -40.92 -3.21 3.83
N PHE A 22 -40.88 -1.88 3.85
CA PHE A 22 -40.52 -1.06 5.01
C PHE A 22 -41.74 -0.49 5.77
N SER A 23 -42.97 -0.88 5.42
CA SER A 23 -44.15 -0.51 6.21
C SER A 23 -44.12 -1.17 7.59
N SER A 24 -44.55 -0.44 8.63
CA SER A 24 -44.53 -0.87 10.05
C SER A 24 -45.12 -2.28 10.28
N GLU A 25 -46.17 -2.62 9.53
CA GLU A 25 -46.89 -3.89 9.65
C GLU A 25 -46.11 -5.06 9.00
N ALA A 26 -45.45 -4.82 7.87
CA ALA A 26 -44.60 -5.80 7.18
C ALA A 26 -43.23 -5.98 7.87
N ALA A 27 -42.66 -4.91 8.43
CA ALA A 27 -41.38 -4.93 9.15
C ALA A 27 -41.40 -5.80 10.42
N SER A 28 -42.58 -6.04 11.00
CA SER A 28 -42.78 -6.91 12.17
C SER A 28 -42.69 -8.42 11.83
N ARG A 29 -42.83 -8.80 10.55
CA ARG A 29 -42.79 -10.20 10.10
C ARG A 29 -41.37 -10.54 9.62
N PRO A 30 -40.73 -11.59 10.15
CA PRO A 30 -39.42 -11.98 9.68
C PRO A 30 -39.51 -12.37 8.19
N LEU A 31 -38.63 -11.80 7.36
CA LEU A 31 -38.61 -12.00 5.91
C LEU A 31 -38.58 -13.50 5.51
N LEU A 32 -38.00 -14.34 6.37
CA LEU A 32 -37.91 -15.79 6.23
C LEU A 32 -38.36 -16.45 7.56
N PRO A 33 -39.68 -16.61 7.80
CA PRO A 33 -40.21 -17.08 9.08
C PRO A 33 -39.88 -18.55 9.34
N PHE A 34 -39.69 -19.34 8.28
CA PHE A 34 -39.41 -20.78 8.33
C PHE A 34 -37.96 -21.13 8.68
N ILE A 35 -37.03 -20.15 8.68
CA ILE A 35 -35.62 -20.42 9.05
C ILE A 35 -35.48 -20.40 10.59
N PRO A 36 -34.98 -21.49 11.21
CA PRO A 36 -34.69 -21.56 12.64
C PRO A 36 -33.80 -20.43 13.15
N LYS A 37 -34.04 -19.97 14.38
CA LYS A 37 -33.23 -18.91 15.03
C LYS A 37 -31.72 -19.21 15.05
N PRO A 38 -31.24 -20.44 15.34
CA PRO A 38 -29.80 -20.73 15.32
C PRO A 38 -29.17 -20.52 13.94
N ILE A 39 -29.89 -20.85 12.86
CA ILE A 39 -29.41 -20.66 11.49
C ILE A 39 -29.34 -19.18 11.14
N LYS A 40 -30.33 -18.38 11.57
CA LYS A 40 -30.28 -16.91 11.44
C LYS A 40 -29.08 -16.32 12.18
N LEU A 41 -28.81 -16.80 13.39
CA LEU A 41 -27.67 -16.34 14.18
C LEU A 41 -26.34 -16.76 13.55
N ALA A 42 -26.23 -17.99 13.06
CA ALA A 42 -25.04 -18.46 12.34
C ALA A 42 -24.80 -17.64 11.06
N PHE A 43 -25.85 -17.34 10.31
CA PHE A 43 -25.76 -16.46 9.13
C PHE A 43 -25.31 -15.05 9.52
N LEU A 44 -25.89 -14.46 10.57
CA LEU A 44 -25.46 -13.16 11.08
C LEU A 44 -23.99 -13.17 11.51
N LEU A 45 -23.55 -14.24 12.17
CA LEU A 45 -22.15 -14.42 12.58
C LEU A 45 -21.23 -14.45 11.37
N VAL A 46 -21.57 -15.18 10.31
CA VAL A 46 -20.82 -15.18 9.05
C VAL A 46 -20.73 -13.77 8.47
N LEU A 47 -21.83 -13.01 8.45
CA LEU A 47 -21.81 -11.62 7.97
C LEU A 47 -20.88 -10.74 8.80
N VAL A 48 -20.95 -10.82 10.13
CA VAL A 48 -20.12 -10.01 11.03
C VAL A 48 -18.64 -10.37 10.89
N LEU A 49 -18.31 -11.66 10.82
CA LEU A 49 -16.93 -12.13 10.65
C LEU A 49 -16.34 -11.72 9.28
N ASN A 50 -17.20 -11.47 8.27
CA ASN A 50 -16.81 -11.02 6.93
C ASN A 50 -17.04 -9.52 6.68
N ALA A 51 -17.23 -8.71 7.73
CA ALA A 51 -17.56 -7.30 7.60
C ALA A 51 -16.56 -6.49 6.77
N LYS A 52 -15.26 -6.84 6.80
CA LYS A 52 -14.23 -6.14 6.00
C LYS A 52 -14.34 -6.41 4.49
N SER A 53 -15.12 -7.41 4.10
CA SER A 53 -15.37 -7.81 2.71
C SER A 53 -16.77 -7.43 2.22
N TRP A 54 -17.55 -6.69 3.02
CA TRP A 54 -18.86 -6.21 2.58
C TRP A 54 -18.75 -5.24 1.39
N PRO A 55 -19.76 -5.23 0.50
CA PRO A 55 -19.84 -4.23 -0.56
C PRO A 55 -19.68 -2.80 -0.01
N GLY A 56 -18.86 -1.99 -0.68
CA GLY A 56 -18.60 -0.60 -0.28
C GLY A 56 -17.53 -0.41 0.81
N VAL A 57 -17.19 -1.43 1.60
CA VAL A 57 -16.18 -1.27 2.68
C VAL A 57 -14.79 -0.99 2.13
N TRP A 58 -14.38 -1.66 1.05
CA TRP A 58 -13.13 -1.34 0.36
C TRP A 58 -13.10 0.12 -0.10
N HIS A 59 -14.17 0.60 -0.74
CA HIS A 59 -14.27 1.99 -1.22
C HIS A 59 -14.14 2.96 -0.06
N PHE A 60 -14.87 2.74 1.05
CA PHE A 60 -14.77 3.57 2.23
C PHE A 60 -13.34 3.58 2.79
N ARG A 61 -12.69 2.42 2.93
CA ARG A 61 -11.31 2.32 3.42
C ARG A 61 -10.32 3.08 2.54
N VAL A 62 -10.44 2.94 1.22
CA VAL A 62 -9.57 3.63 0.25
C VAL A 62 -9.84 5.12 0.26
N PHE A 63 -11.09 5.57 0.16
CA PHE A 63 -11.41 7.00 0.05
C PHE A 63 -11.47 7.73 1.40
N ARG A 64 -11.40 7.04 2.54
CA ARG A 64 -11.41 7.66 3.87
C ARG A 64 -10.36 8.79 4.01
N PRO A 65 -9.07 8.63 3.64
CA PRO A 65 -8.09 9.72 3.70
C PRO A 65 -8.51 10.93 2.85
N VAL A 66 -9.06 10.69 1.65
CA VAL A 66 -9.54 11.76 0.75
C VAL A 66 -10.73 12.49 1.36
N ILE A 67 -11.71 11.74 1.89
CA ILE A 67 -12.89 12.30 2.56
C ILE A 67 -12.46 13.12 3.78
N SER A 68 -11.57 12.58 4.61
CA SER A 68 -11.02 13.28 5.78
C SER A 68 -10.32 14.58 5.38
N PHE A 69 -9.50 14.55 4.33
CA PHE A 69 -8.86 15.76 3.78
C PHE A 69 -9.89 16.80 3.33
N ARG A 70 -10.91 16.41 2.55
CA ARG A 70 -11.94 17.34 2.05
C ARG A 70 -12.83 17.91 3.16
N LEU A 71 -13.18 17.09 4.16
CA LEU A 71 -13.91 17.57 5.33
C LEU A 71 -13.06 18.57 6.12
N ASN A 72 -11.78 18.26 6.36
CA ASN A 72 -10.88 19.16 7.07
C ASN A 72 -10.69 20.48 6.31
N GLU A 73 -10.56 20.42 4.98
CA GLU A 73 -10.53 21.59 4.11
C GLU A 73 -11.82 22.43 4.27
N LEU A 74 -13.00 21.81 4.25
CA LEU A 74 -14.29 22.50 4.40
C LEU A 74 -14.43 23.20 5.75
N PHE A 75 -14.03 22.53 6.85
CA PHE A 75 -14.14 23.09 8.20
C PHE A 75 -13.10 24.21 8.45
N ASN A 76 -11.91 24.12 7.85
CA ASN A 76 -10.85 25.12 8.01
C ASN A 76 -10.86 26.23 6.95
N LYS A 77 -11.69 26.13 5.90
CA LYS A 77 -11.80 27.15 4.82
C LYS A 77 -12.31 28.51 5.28
N ARG A 78 -12.69 28.66 6.55
CA ARG A 78 -12.97 29.97 7.15
C ARG A 78 -11.64 30.67 7.48
N ARG A 79 -11.09 31.37 6.47
CA ARG A 79 -10.16 32.52 6.54
C ARG A 79 -8.68 32.32 6.15
N ASP A 80 -8.11 31.10 6.11
CA ASP A 80 -6.65 30.91 5.91
C ASP A 80 -6.26 29.71 4.98
N SER A 81 -6.85 29.60 3.78
CA SER A 81 -6.62 28.47 2.86
C SER A 81 -5.14 28.18 2.49
N PRO A 82 -4.27 29.19 2.23
CA PRO A 82 -2.86 28.93 1.92
C PRO A 82 -2.06 28.38 3.11
N LYS A 83 -2.35 28.88 4.33
CA LYS A 83 -1.70 28.38 5.55
C LYS A 83 -2.11 26.95 5.86
N PHE A 84 -3.40 26.63 5.66
CA PHE A 84 -3.90 25.26 5.79
C PHE A 84 -3.15 24.31 4.85
N LEU A 85 -3.05 24.68 3.56
CA LEU A 85 -2.39 23.84 2.56
C LEU A 85 -0.89 23.66 2.84
N THR A 86 -0.22 24.72 3.29
CA THR A 86 1.19 24.67 3.72
C THR A 86 1.37 23.73 4.91
N GLY A 87 0.49 23.80 5.92
CA GLY A 87 0.60 23.00 7.15
C GLY A 87 0.37 21.50 6.97
N ILE A 88 -0.26 21.08 5.87
CA ILE A 88 -0.48 19.65 5.56
C ILE A 88 0.43 19.11 4.46
N SER A 89 1.11 19.99 3.73
CA SER A 89 2.02 19.59 2.64
C SER A 89 3.40 19.26 3.21
N PRO A 90 4.17 18.35 2.59
CA PRO A 90 5.50 17.95 3.05
C PRO A 90 6.58 19.02 2.77
N VAL A 91 6.32 20.29 3.12
CA VAL A 91 7.19 21.43 2.83
C VAL A 91 8.58 21.23 3.44
N GLY A 92 9.60 21.26 2.58
CA GLY A 92 11.01 21.10 2.98
C GLY A 92 11.41 19.67 3.37
N ARG A 93 10.50 18.70 3.33
CA ARG A 93 10.86 17.29 3.58
C ARG A 93 11.58 16.70 2.38
N SER A 94 12.49 15.76 2.63
CA SER A 94 13.12 15.02 1.52
C SER A 94 12.16 14.00 0.93
N VAL A 95 12.32 13.70 -0.36
CA VAL A 95 11.57 12.60 -0.99
C VAL A 95 12.15 11.24 -0.60
N LEU A 96 13.47 11.13 -0.62
CA LEU A 96 14.25 9.93 -0.30
C LEU A 96 14.94 10.13 1.05
N PRO A 97 15.17 9.09 1.86
CA PRO A 97 15.83 9.23 3.16
C PRO A 97 17.16 9.98 3.05
N ALA A 98 17.35 10.99 3.89
CA ALA A 98 18.55 11.81 3.88
C ALA A 98 19.76 10.99 4.34
N ALA A 99 20.91 11.15 3.67
CA ALA A 99 22.13 10.38 3.97
C ALA A 99 22.67 10.61 5.40
N ASN A 100 22.43 11.80 5.95
CA ASN A 100 22.79 12.17 7.33
C ASN A 100 21.72 11.76 8.38
N GLY A 101 20.63 11.12 7.95
CA GLY A 101 19.53 10.71 8.83
C GLY A 101 18.63 11.85 9.32
N SER A 102 18.75 13.07 8.79
CA SER A 102 17.96 14.22 9.25
C SER A 102 16.46 14.11 8.91
N ASP A 103 16.10 13.39 7.86
CA ASP A 103 14.73 13.11 7.46
C ASP A 103 14.62 11.69 6.89
N SER A 104 13.55 10.98 7.23
CA SER A 104 13.29 9.60 6.81
C SER A 104 12.73 9.49 5.39
N GLY A 105 12.59 10.60 4.67
CA GLY A 105 11.97 10.67 3.37
C GLY A 105 10.45 10.62 3.43
N ALA A 106 9.85 10.45 2.26
CA ALA A 106 8.43 10.21 2.09
C ALA A 106 8.08 8.79 2.57
N ILE A 107 7.74 8.66 3.87
CA ILE A 107 7.22 7.43 4.47
C ILE A 107 5.81 7.66 5.03
N SER A 108 4.90 6.73 4.77
CA SER A 108 3.57 6.68 5.37
C SER A 108 3.34 5.30 5.95
N VAL A 109 2.78 5.24 7.16
CA VAL A 109 2.57 4.01 7.91
C VAL A 109 1.09 3.81 8.17
N SER A 110 0.56 2.66 7.76
CA SER A 110 -0.82 2.26 8.01
C SER A 110 -0.85 0.99 8.86
N LYS A 111 -1.60 1.03 9.96
CA LYS A 111 -1.81 -0.15 10.82
C LYS A 111 -2.94 -1.01 10.28
N ALA A 112 -2.75 -2.31 10.34
CA ALA A 112 -3.73 -3.28 9.90
C ALA A 112 -3.71 -4.53 10.78
N TRP A 113 -4.72 -5.37 10.58
CA TRP A 113 -4.93 -6.59 11.35
C TRP A 113 -5.49 -7.67 10.42
N ALA A 114 -4.91 -8.87 10.51
CA ALA A 114 -5.28 -10.05 9.73
C ALA A 114 -6.58 -10.63 10.29
N ALA A 115 -7.70 -10.08 9.84
CA ALA A 115 -9.02 -10.54 10.20
C ALA A 115 -9.31 -11.92 9.59
N LEU A 116 -10.30 -12.63 10.13
CA LEU A 116 -10.68 -13.96 9.67
C LEU A 116 -11.00 -13.99 8.15
N ASP A 117 -11.66 -12.96 7.64
CA ASP A 117 -12.03 -12.84 6.22
C ASP A 117 -10.88 -12.46 5.28
N ASP A 118 -9.75 -12.01 5.84
CA ASP A 118 -8.54 -11.74 5.07
C ASP A 118 -7.60 -12.96 5.00
N CYS A 119 -7.90 -14.03 5.75
CA CYS A 119 -7.03 -15.19 5.86
C CYS A 119 -7.46 -16.33 4.92
N ASP A 120 -6.48 -17.09 4.42
CA ASP A 120 -6.70 -18.26 3.58
C ASP A 120 -6.90 -19.55 4.40
N PHE A 121 -6.95 -20.70 3.70
CA PHE A 121 -7.09 -22.02 4.32
C PHE A 121 -5.98 -22.36 5.32
N ASN A 122 -4.78 -21.79 5.16
CA ASN A 122 -3.65 -22.05 6.06
C ASN A 122 -3.71 -21.16 7.32
N GLY A 123 -4.69 -20.28 7.42
CA GLY A 123 -4.83 -19.36 8.54
C GLY A 123 -3.82 -18.22 8.50
N HIS A 124 -3.32 -17.86 7.31
CA HIS A 124 -2.44 -16.73 7.09
C HIS A 124 -3.11 -15.69 6.20
N LEU A 125 -2.65 -14.44 6.28
CA LEU A 125 -3.12 -13.39 5.38
C LEU A 125 -2.99 -13.87 3.92
N SER A 126 -4.12 -13.95 3.22
CA SER A 126 -4.16 -14.45 1.86
C SER A 126 -3.31 -13.56 0.95
N ASN A 127 -2.65 -14.15 -0.06
CA ASN A 127 -1.85 -13.42 -1.04
C ASN A 127 -2.62 -12.24 -1.69
N SER A 128 -3.91 -12.42 -1.97
CA SER A 128 -4.78 -11.37 -2.52
C SER A 128 -5.11 -10.27 -1.50
N CYS A 129 -5.10 -10.60 -0.20
CA CYS A 129 -5.38 -9.66 0.86
C CYS A 129 -4.22 -8.71 1.16
N TYR A 130 -2.98 -9.04 0.76
CA TYR A 130 -1.90 -8.05 0.70
C TYR A 130 -2.26 -6.91 -0.26
N ALA A 131 -2.80 -7.21 -1.45
CA ALA A 131 -3.25 -6.19 -2.39
C ALA A 131 -4.46 -5.40 -1.87
N LYS A 132 -5.49 -6.10 -1.37
CA LYS A 132 -6.69 -5.49 -0.75
C LYS A 132 -6.33 -4.48 0.34
N ASN A 133 -5.34 -4.79 1.17
CA ASN A 133 -4.92 -3.94 2.27
C ASN A 133 -3.89 -2.88 1.86
N LEU A 134 -3.16 -3.07 0.75
CA LEU A 134 -2.22 -2.08 0.23
C LEU A 134 -2.92 -0.89 -0.46
N ASP A 135 -4.10 -1.09 -1.06
CA ASP A 135 -4.88 0.00 -1.68
C ASP A 135 -5.13 1.19 -0.74
N PRO A 136 -5.75 1.01 0.44
CA PRO A 136 -5.97 2.13 1.36
C PRO A 136 -4.67 2.72 1.91
N ALA A 137 -3.63 1.90 2.12
CA ALA A 137 -2.32 2.39 2.56
C ALA A 137 -1.65 3.29 1.51
N ARG A 138 -1.74 2.91 0.23
CA ARG A 138 -1.24 3.75 -0.88
C ARG A 138 -2.06 5.03 -1.03
N MET A 139 -3.38 4.98 -0.87
CA MET A 139 -4.20 6.19 -0.92
C MET A 139 -3.86 7.14 0.25
N GLN A 140 -3.69 6.61 1.46
CA GLN A 140 -3.23 7.41 2.61
C GLN A 140 -1.88 8.07 2.30
N ALA A 141 -0.89 7.30 1.86
CA ALA A 141 0.42 7.82 1.50
C ALA A 141 0.34 8.94 0.45
N TRP A 142 -0.46 8.77 -0.59
CA TRP A 142 -0.66 9.79 -1.62
C TRP A 142 -1.31 11.07 -1.09
N VAL A 143 -2.29 10.96 -0.20
CA VAL A 143 -2.93 12.12 0.44
C VAL A 143 -1.96 12.82 1.38
N ASP A 144 -1.11 12.09 2.09
CA ASP A 144 -0.08 12.65 2.98
C ASP A 144 1.01 13.39 2.18
N TRP A 145 1.38 12.87 1.01
CA TRP A 145 2.51 13.38 0.23
C TRP A 145 2.14 14.46 -0.78
N CYS A 146 0.94 14.38 -1.37
CA CYS A 146 0.55 15.21 -2.51
C CYS A 146 -0.81 15.91 -2.33
N PRO A 147 -1.19 16.43 -1.15
CA PRO A 147 -2.52 17.00 -0.94
C PRO A 147 -2.76 18.22 -1.84
N ALA A 148 -1.74 19.08 -2.00
CA ALA A 148 -1.80 20.26 -2.86
C ALA A 148 -1.95 19.92 -4.34
N LEU A 149 -1.18 18.94 -4.83
CA LEU A 149 -1.25 18.48 -6.21
C LEU A 149 -2.65 17.96 -6.60
N PHE A 150 -3.33 17.27 -5.68
CA PHE A 150 -4.72 16.83 -5.89
C PHE A 150 -5.73 17.97 -5.83
N GLY A 151 -5.44 19.01 -5.04
CA GLY A 151 -6.15 20.29 -5.10
C GLY A 151 -6.02 20.98 -6.46
N ASP A 152 -4.86 20.85 -7.11
CA ASP A 152 -4.55 21.41 -8.43
C ASP A 152 -5.17 20.62 -9.60
N GLY A 153 -5.97 19.57 -9.31
CA GLY A 153 -6.68 18.78 -10.33
C GLY A 153 -5.86 17.67 -10.97
N ALA A 154 -4.64 17.42 -10.49
CA ALA A 154 -3.87 16.24 -10.84
C ALA A 154 -4.30 15.01 -10.02
N TRP A 155 -3.97 13.83 -10.51
CA TRP A 155 -4.28 12.53 -9.89
C TRP A 155 -3.18 11.53 -10.23
N VAL A 156 -3.18 10.39 -9.53
CA VAL A 156 -2.21 9.31 -9.72
C VAL A 156 -2.89 8.07 -10.29
N ALA A 157 -2.29 7.47 -11.31
CA ALA A 157 -2.76 6.23 -11.91
C ALA A 157 -1.79 5.09 -11.58
N LEU A 158 -2.30 4.01 -11.00
CA LEU A 158 -1.56 2.78 -10.78
C LEU A 158 -1.33 2.07 -12.13
N GLY A 159 -0.06 1.79 -12.47
CA GLY A 159 0.33 1.07 -13.68
C GLY A 159 0.59 -0.42 -13.45
N GLY A 160 1.03 -0.81 -12.26
CA GLY A 160 1.35 -2.19 -11.92
C GLY A 160 1.78 -2.36 -10.47
N ALA A 161 1.75 -3.60 -10.00
CA ALA A 161 2.21 -3.97 -8.67
C ALA A 161 2.87 -5.35 -8.67
N HIS A 162 3.92 -5.50 -7.88
CA HIS A 162 4.68 -6.73 -7.68
C HIS A 162 4.72 -7.04 -6.18
N TYR A 163 4.61 -8.31 -5.82
CA TYR A 163 4.61 -8.76 -4.44
C TYR A 163 5.65 -9.87 -4.28
N HIS A 164 6.48 -9.74 -3.26
CA HIS A 164 7.38 -10.78 -2.81
C HIS A 164 7.00 -11.15 -1.38
N TYR A 165 6.32 -12.29 -1.24
CA TYR A 165 5.94 -12.86 0.03
C TYR A 165 7.17 -13.55 0.64
N ILE A 166 7.55 -13.16 1.87
CA ILE A 166 8.78 -13.61 2.54
C ILE A 166 8.43 -14.45 3.77
N ARG A 167 7.52 -13.93 4.60
CA ARG A 167 6.98 -14.61 5.78
C ARG A 167 5.49 -14.34 5.92
N GLU A 168 4.76 -15.35 6.36
CA GLU A 168 3.33 -15.27 6.62
C GLU A 168 2.98 -14.29 7.74
N ILE A 169 1.79 -13.68 7.63
CA ILE A 169 1.16 -12.93 8.70
C ILE A 169 0.04 -13.81 9.25
N PRO A 170 0.14 -14.30 10.49
CA PRO A 170 -0.84 -15.25 11.01
C PRO A 170 -2.18 -14.59 11.27
N MET A 171 -3.24 -15.41 11.25
CA MET A 171 -4.59 -14.98 11.59
C MET A 171 -4.59 -14.28 12.95
N ASN A 172 -5.37 -13.21 13.03
CA ASN A 172 -5.50 -12.36 14.21
C ASN A 172 -4.21 -11.59 14.58
N ALA A 173 -3.17 -11.58 13.74
CA ALA A 173 -1.98 -10.76 13.97
C ALA A 173 -2.17 -9.31 13.51
N SER A 174 -1.63 -8.38 14.30
CA SER A 174 -1.47 -6.98 13.90
C SER A 174 -0.18 -6.80 13.13
N TYR A 175 -0.23 -5.97 12.09
CA TYR A 175 0.91 -5.65 11.25
C TYR A 175 0.84 -4.20 10.78
N GLU A 176 1.94 -3.69 10.26
CA GLU A 176 2.04 -2.37 9.66
C GLU A 176 2.36 -2.48 8.18
N ILE A 177 1.80 -1.57 7.39
CA ILE A 177 2.14 -1.37 5.98
C ILE A 177 2.89 -0.05 5.91
N ARG A 178 4.20 -0.13 5.64
CA ARG A 178 5.09 1.03 5.51
C ARG A 178 5.31 1.29 4.03
N VAL A 179 4.74 2.37 3.51
CA VAL A 179 4.86 2.77 2.11
C VAL A 179 5.86 3.91 2.02
N SER A 180 6.82 3.81 1.11
CA SER A 180 7.77 4.87 0.82
C SER A 180 8.02 5.06 -0.67
N ILE A 181 8.54 6.22 -1.05
CA ILE A 181 8.99 6.46 -2.42
C ILE A 181 10.34 5.75 -2.62
N GLY A 182 10.35 4.79 -3.54
CA GLY A 182 11.56 4.04 -3.91
C GLY A 182 12.44 4.80 -4.90
N GLY A 183 11.84 5.52 -5.84
CA GLY A 183 12.53 6.27 -6.89
C GLY A 183 11.60 6.53 -8.07
N TRP A 184 12.08 7.25 -9.08
CA TRP A 184 11.27 7.58 -10.26
C TRP A 184 12.13 7.75 -11.51
N ASP A 185 11.52 7.49 -12.66
CA ASP A 185 12.04 7.86 -13.98
C ASP A 185 11.29 9.08 -14.54
N GLN A 186 11.29 9.27 -15.86
CA GLN A 186 10.63 10.41 -16.51
C GLN A 186 9.09 10.37 -16.46
N LYS A 187 8.51 9.17 -16.32
CA LYS A 187 7.06 8.92 -16.38
C LYS A 187 6.54 8.23 -15.12
N TRP A 188 7.26 7.22 -14.64
CA TRP A 188 6.84 6.34 -13.57
C TRP A 188 7.54 6.69 -12.27
N ILE A 189 6.77 6.67 -11.18
CA ILE A 189 7.27 6.68 -9.81
C ILE A 189 6.99 5.32 -9.18
N TYR A 190 7.97 4.80 -8.44
CA TYR A 190 7.95 3.49 -7.84
C TYR A 190 7.77 3.64 -6.33
N LEU A 191 6.71 3.06 -5.79
CA LEU A 191 6.48 2.97 -4.35
C LEU A 191 6.93 1.60 -3.85
N VAL A 192 7.66 1.59 -2.73
CA VAL A 192 8.04 0.37 -2.02
C VAL A 192 7.19 0.29 -0.76
N ALA A 193 6.41 -0.78 -0.64
CA ALA A 193 5.62 -1.08 0.54
C ALA A 193 6.19 -2.30 1.26
N LYS A 194 6.49 -2.15 2.55
CA LYS A 194 6.88 -3.25 3.43
C LYS A 194 5.74 -3.57 4.37
N PHE A 195 5.32 -4.84 4.37
CA PHE A 195 4.44 -5.38 5.41
C PHE A 195 5.34 -5.89 6.52
N VAL A 196 5.16 -5.34 7.72
CA VAL A 196 6.00 -5.68 8.87
C VAL A 196 5.18 -6.06 10.09
N SER A 197 5.70 -7.00 10.87
CA SER A 197 5.12 -7.42 12.14
C SER A 197 6.12 -7.23 13.27
N HIS A 198 5.65 -6.81 14.43
CA HIS A 198 6.49 -6.67 15.61
C HIS A 198 6.40 -7.93 16.46
N PRO A 199 7.53 -8.49 16.94
CA PRO A 199 7.48 -9.59 17.88
C PRO A 199 6.71 -9.16 19.13
N LYS A 200 5.81 -10.01 19.64
CA LYS A 200 5.08 -9.73 20.88
C LYS A 200 6.10 -9.59 22.03
N LYS A 201 6.14 -8.39 22.63
CA LYS A 201 6.95 -8.07 23.81
C LYS A 201 6.50 -8.98 24.97
N GLY A 202 7.15 -10.13 25.12
CA GLY A 202 6.74 -11.17 26.08
C GLY A 202 7.10 -12.61 25.71
N SER A 203 7.48 -12.90 24.45
CA SER A 203 8.14 -14.18 24.16
C SER A 203 9.58 -14.09 24.65
N LYS A 204 9.78 -14.31 25.95
CA LYS A 204 11.03 -14.94 26.39
C LYS A 204 11.11 -16.23 25.58
N THR A 205 12.20 -16.42 24.86
CA THR A 205 12.58 -17.69 24.27
C THR A 205 12.59 -18.71 25.40
N HIS A 206 11.46 -19.40 25.61
CA HIS A 206 11.49 -20.64 26.35
C HIS A 206 12.30 -21.58 25.47
N ALA A 207 13.53 -21.87 25.90
CA ALA A 207 14.17 -23.12 25.53
C ALA A 207 13.19 -24.23 25.92
N SER A 208 12.38 -24.67 24.95
CA SER A 208 11.41 -25.73 25.14
C SER A 208 12.18 -27.02 25.33
N LYS A 209 12.22 -27.48 26.59
CA LYS A 209 12.32 -28.92 26.84
C LYS A 209 11.16 -29.61 26.12
N ALA A 210 11.49 -30.76 25.55
CA ALA A 210 10.73 -31.57 24.63
C ALA A 210 9.26 -31.85 25.04
N ASN A 211 8.50 -32.21 23.99
CA ASN A 211 7.21 -32.90 23.97
C ASN A 211 5.95 -32.03 24.03
N THR A 212 5.55 -31.51 22.86
CA THR A 212 4.27 -31.84 22.17
C THR A 212 4.28 -31.07 20.85
N VAL A 213 4.43 -31.79 19.72
CA VAL A 213 4.53 -31.21 18.38
C VAL A 213 3.12 -31.06 17.81
N ILE A 214 2.58 -29.84 17.84
CA ILE A 214 1.69 -29.39 16.77
C ILE A 214 2.63 -28.67 15.79
N PRO A 215 2.84 -29.17 14.56
CA PRO A 215 3.74 -28.52 13.62
C PRO A 215 3.13 -27.20 13.20
N SER A 216 3.74 -26.08 13.62
CA SER A 216 3.52 -24.80 12.97
C SER A 216 4.16 -24.89 11.59
N ILE A 217 3.36 -24.96 10.54
CA ILE A 217 3.84 -24.95 9.15
C ILE A 217 4.21 -23.50 8.80
N THR A 218 5.26 -22.98 9.43
CA THR A 218 5.95 -21.76 9.00
C THR A 218 7.07 -22.21 8.07
N THR A 219 6.79 -22.32 6.77
CA THR A 219 7.86 -22.47 5.77
C THR A 219 8.07 -21.12 5.10
N PRO A 220 9.21 -20.43 5.32
CA PRO A 220 9.50 -19.24 4.55
C PRO A 220 9.63 -19.62 3.07
N SER A 221 9.04 -18.82 2.20
CA SER A 221 9.09 -18.97 0.73
C SER A 221 10.50 -18.80 0.15
N THR A 222 11.46 -18.36 0.97
CA THR A 222 12.88 -18.24 0.63
C THR A 222 13.70 -19.04 1.63
N PRO A 223 14.61 -19.94 1.21
CA PRO A 223 15.48 -20.67 2.12
C PRO A 223 16.37 -19.68 2.88
N LEU A 224 16.11 -19.54 4.18
CA LEU A 224 16.85 -18.67 5.08
C LEU A 224 17.91 -19.53 5.80
N VAL A 225 19.19 -19.19 5.64
CA VAL A 225 20.33 -19.97 6.16
C VAL A 225 20.31 -20.14 7.69
N THR A 226 19.57 -19.31 8.43
CA THR A 226 19.49 -19.37 9.89
C THR A 226 18.52 -20.40 10.47
N GLU A 227 17.77 -21.15 9.65
CA GLU A 227 16.91 -22.23 10.14
C GLU A 227 17.11 -23.49 9.29
N PRO A 228 17.37 -24.68 9.89
CA PRO A 228 17.53 -25.90 9.12
C PRO A 228 16.25 -26.17 8.34
N SER A 229 16.39 -26.28 7.02
CA SER A 229 15.31 -26.68 6.12
C SER A 229 14.99 -28.15 6.42
N THR A 230 13.89 -28.43 7.12
CA THR A 230 13.42 -29.81 7.28
C THR A 230 12.69 -30.21 5.99
N PRO A 231 13.16 -31.21 5.22
CA PRO A 231 12.42 -31.73 4.08
C PRO A 231 11.17 -32.43 4.60
N GLY A 232 10.00 -32.01 4.11
CA GLY A 232 8.77 -32.77 4.28
C GLY A 232 8.79 -33.98 3.36
N GLU A 233 9.28 -35.12 3.86
CA GLU A 233 8.98 -36.43 3.29
C GLU A 233 8.50 -37.38 4.39
N PRO A 234 7.45 -38.18 4.14
CA PRO A 234 7.01 -39.20 5.07
C PRO A 234 8.07 -40.32 5.10
N ALA A 235 8.68 -40.53 6.27
CA ALA A 235 9.64 -41.60 6.48
C ALA A 235 8.97 -42.97 6.27
N LEU A 236 9.26 -43.59 5.13
CA LEU A 236 9.04 -45.02 4.90
C LEU A 236 10.32 -45.75 5.33
N ASN A 237 10.20 -46.48 6.43
CA ASN A 237 11.24 -47.35 6.97
C ASN A 237 11.73 -48.32 5.89
N THR A 238 12.98 -48.19 5.43
CA THR A 238 13.69 -49.33 4.83
C THR A 238 15.19 -49.24 5.12
N SER A 239 15.71 -50.31 5.70
CA SER A 239 17.14 -50.58 5.90
C SER A 239 17.86 -50.76 4.56
N GLY A 240 18.92 -49.97 4.30
CA GLY A 240 19.79 -50.13 3.14
C GLY A 240 21.02 -49.20 3.21
N ASN A 241 22.20 -49.75 2.87
CA ASN A 241 23.53 -49.16 3.03
C ASN A 241 23.68 -47.71 2.53
N ALA A 242 24.18 -46.82 3.40
CA ALA A 242 24.53 -45.45 3.07
C ALA A 242 25.89 -45.39 2.34
N THR A 243 25.88 -45.02 1.06
CA THR A 243 27.06 -44.44 0.39
C THR A 243 27.24 -43.00 0.85
N LEU A 244 28.40 -42.70 1.42
CA LEU A 244 28.85 -41.33 1.76
C LEU A 244 28.92 -40.48 0.49
N LEU A 245 28.03 -39.50 0.36
CA LEU A 245 28.14 -38.45 -0.65
C LEU A 245 29.23 -37.48 -0.21
N ASP A 246 30.31 -37.43 -1.00
CA ASP A 246 31.43 -36.51 -0.81
C ASP A 246 30.96 -35.06 -1.03
N ALA A 247 30.88 -34.31 0.08
CA ALA A 247 30.51 -32.90 0.10
C ALA A 247 31.65 -31.96 -0.36
N SER A 248 32.75 -32.47 -0.92
CA SER A 248 33.90 -31.66 -1.35
C SER A 248 33.64 -30.75 -2.56
N ARG A 249 32.44 -30.79 -3.17
CA ARG A 249 32.06 -29.93 -4.30
C ARG A 249 31.00 -28.87 -3.94
N VAL A 250 31.09 -28.26 -2.76
CA VAL A 250 30.34 -27.03 -2.51
C VAL A 250 30.98 -25.91 -3.34
N ASP A 251 30.32 -25.55 -4.43
CA ASP A 251 30.71 -24.46 -5.32
C ASP A 251 31.03 -23.20 -4.49
N SER A 252 32.31 -22.83 -4.42
CA SER A 252 32.82 -21.67 -3.66
C SER A 252 32.31 -20.33 -4.20
N LYS A 253 31.49 -20.36 -5.26
CA LYS A 253 30.75 -19.21 -5.82
C LYS A 253 29.45 -18.89 -5.07
N LEU A 254 29.03 -19.70 -4.09
CA LEU A 254 27.85 -19.41 -3.27
C LEU A 254 28.13 -18.48 -2.07
N ALA A 255 29.40 -18.10 -1.85
CA ALA A 255 29.85 -17.34 -0.69
C ALA A 255 29.57 -15.82 -0.76
N SER A 256 29.04 -15.31 -1.88
CA SER A 256 28.78 -13.86 -2.05
C SER A 256 27.30 -13.52 -2.25
N LYS A 257 26.37 -14.37 -1.79
CA LYS A 257 24.96 -13.98 -1.77
C LYS A 257 24.77 -12.93 -0.68
N PRO A 258 24.33 -11.70 -1.01
CA PRO A 258 24.02 -10.71 0.02
C PRO A 258 22.98 -11.31 0.95
N ILE A 259 23.24 -11.25 2.27
CA ILE A 259 22.30 -11.71 3.29
C ILE A 259 20.98 -10.96 3.06
N LEU A 260 19.94 -11.69 2.65
CA LEU A 260 18.63 -11.10 2.43
C LEU A 260 18.11 -10.54 3.75
N ARG A 261 17.77 -9.27 3.73
CA ARG A 261 17.32 -8.53 4.90
C ARG A 261 15.96 -9.08 5.36
N THR A 262 15.92 -9.68 6.54
CA THR A 262 14.70 -10.26 7.15
C THR A 262 13.95 -9.30 8.07
N HIS A 263 14.64 -8.30 8.60
CA HIS A 263 14.09 -7.33 9.54
C HIS A 263 14.34 -5.91 9.03
N ASP A 264 13.40 -5.00 9.28
CA ASP A 264 13.51 -3.58 8.96
C ASP A 264 14.45 -2.84 9.93
N ASP A 265 14.70 -1.54 9.76
CA ASP A 265 15.72 -0.80 10.54
C ASP A 265 15.44 -0.77 12.05
N ASP A 266 14.17 -0.88 12.42
CA ASP A 266 13.69 -0.93 13.80
C ASP A 266 13.53 -2.35 14.36
N GLY A 267 14.01 -3.37 13.63
CA GLY A 267 13.89 -4.77 14.02
C GLY A 267 12.51 -5.38 13.80
N ALA A 268 11.59 -4.70 13.11
CA ALA A 268 10.32 -5.29 12.71
C ALA A 268 10.55 -6.40 11.66
N LEU A 269 9.86 -7.53 11.78
CA LEU A 269 9.99 -8.64 10.85
C LEU A 269 9.33 -8.29 9.52
N ILE A 270 10.04 -8.47 8.40
CA ILE A 270 9.51 -8.20 7.06
C ILE A 270 8.74 -9.44 6.58
N ASN A 271 7.43 -9.28 6.41
CA ASN A 271 6.53 -10.34 5.94
C ASN A 271 6.39 -10.33 4.41
N CYS A 272 6.27 -9.15 3.81
CA CYS A 272 6.13 -9.00 2.37
C CYS A 272 6.73 -7.68 1.92
N VAL A 273 7.36 -7.66 0.75
CA VAL A 273 7.73 -6.43 0.05
C VAL A 273 6.90 -6.33 -1.21
N ALA A 274 6.28 -5.19 -1.42
CA ALA A 274 5.52 -4.90 -2.63
C ALA A 274 6.09 -3.65 -3.33
N VAL A 275 6.16 -3.68 -4.65
CA VAL A 275 6.57 -2.53 -5.47
C VAL A 275 5.41 -2.15 -6.37
N SER A 276 4.98 -0.89 -6.31
CA SER A 276 3.90 -0.35 -7.15
C SER A 276 4.43 0.73 -8.08
N THR A 277 4.01 0.72 -9.34
CA THR A 277 4.34 1.79 -10.30
C THR A 277 3.15 2.72 -10.48
N TYR A 278 3.40 4.02 -10.39
CA TYR A 278 2.39 5.05 -10.58
C TYR A 278 2.84 6.06 -11.62
N CYS A 279 1.88 6.73 -12.26
CA CYS A 279 2.16 7.93 -13.03
C CYS A 279 1.24 9.07 -12.59
N PHE A 280 1.77 10.28 -12.57
CA PHE A 280 0.98 11.48 -12.32
C PHE A 280 0.26 11.92 -13.60
N LYS A 281 -0.99 12.32 -13.46
CA LYS A 281 -1.89 12.68 -14.55
C LYS A 281 -2.59 13.98 -14.25
N HIS A 282 -2.75 14.82 -15.26
CA HIS A 282 -3.68 15.95 -15.24
C HIS A 282 -4.52 15.90 -16.53
N GLY A 283 -5.77 15.48 -16.40
CA GLY A 283 -6.56 15.03 -17.55
C GLY A 283 -5.90 13.83 -18.25
N ARG A 284 -5.63 13.95 -19.56
CA ARG A 284 -4.92 12.92 -20.35
C ARG A 284 -3.40 13.10 -20.38
N VAL A 285 -2.88 14.21 -19.84
CA VAL A 285 -1.45 14.54 -19.87
C VAL A 285 -0.74 13.89 -18.69
N THR A 286 0.45 13.33 -18.93
CA THR A 286 1.35 12.85 -17.87
C THR A 286 2.21 13.99 -17.34
N VAL A 287 2.26 14.10 -16.01
CA VAL A 287 3.16 15.03 -15.31
C VAL A 287 4.41 14.26 -14.85
N PRO A 288 5.63 14.76 -15.10
CA PRO A 288 6.84 14.09 -14.61
C PRO A 288 6.86 14.00 -13.08
N PRO A 289 7.34 12.90 -12.48
CA PRO A 289 7.40 12.76 -11.03
C PRO A 289 8.14 13.88 -10.30
N LYS A 290 9.29 14.35 -10.82
CA LYS A 290 10.04 15.46 -10.19
C LYS A 290 9.20 16.75 -10.09
N VAL A 291 8.45 17.07 -11.14
CA VAL A 291 7.56 18.24 -11.19
C VAL A 291 6.42 18.08 -10.18
N ALA A 292 5.79 16.90 -10.14
CA ALA A 292 4.70 16.62 -9.21
C ALA A 292 5.14 16.68 -7.73
N LEU A 293 6.31 16.13 -7.42
CA LEU A 293 6.88 16.12 -6.07
C LEU A 293 7.27 17.53 -5.61
N ALA A 294 7.93 18.32 -6.47
CA ALA A 294 8.26 19.72 -6.18
C ALA A 294 7.00 20.57 -5.90
N ILE A 295 5.97 20.45 -6.72
CA ILE A 295 4.69 21.16 -6.53
C ILE A 295 3.98 20.73 -5.25
N SER A 296 4.18 19.49 -4.81
CA SER A 296 3.64 18.97 -3.57
C SER A 296 4.37 19.50 -2.33
N GLY A 297 5.53 20.14 -2.49
CA GLY A 297 6.28 20.79 -1.41
C GLY A 297 7.51 20.01 -0.94
N PHE A 298 7.78 18.82 -1.48
CA PHE A 298 9.04 18.16 -1.17
C PHE A 298 10.22 19.00 -1.63
N SER A 299 11.27 18.98 -0.81
CA SER A 299 12.59 19.44 -1.23
C SER A 299 13.26 18.41 -2.11
N LEU A 300 13.77 18.87 -3.25
CA LEU A 300 14.58 18.08 -4.20
C LEU A 300 16.06 18.43 -4.13
N THR A 301 16.44 19.34 -3.23
CA THR A 301 17.79 19.89 -3.06
C THR A 301 18.37 19.43 -1.72
N GLU A 302 17.93 20.04 -0.63
CA GLU A 302 18.35 19.78 0.75
C GLU A 302 17.19 19.79 1.73
N VAL A 303 17.29 19.03 2.82
CA VAL A 303 16.25 18.98 3.85
C VAL A 303 16.09 20.37 4.48
N GLY A 304 14.85 20.86 4.51
CA GLY A 304 14.49 22.18 5.01
C GLY A 304 14.31 23.23 3.92
N ASP A 305 14.77 22.99 2.68
CA ASP A 305 14.57 23.93 1.58
C ASP A 305 13.10 23.99 1.15
N SER A 306 12.47 25.16 1.34
CA SER A 306 11.09 25.45 0.96
C SER A 306 10.96 26.09 -0.42
N SER A 307 12.04 26.31 -1.15
CA SER A 307 12.05 27.02 -2.44
C SER A 307 11.06 26.40 -3.44
N ASN A 308 11.05 25.06 -3.57
CA ASN A 308 10.09 24.33 -4.41
C ASN A 308 8.63 24.70 -4.08
N TRP A 309 8.31 24.78 -2.79
CA TRP A 309 6.98 25.13 -2.30
C TRP A 309 6.63 26.59 -2.57
N GLU A 310 7.58 27.51 -2.40
CA GLU A 310 7.38 28.94 -2.66
C GLU A 310 7.13 29.21 -4.15
N HIS A 311 7.90 28.57 -5.04
CA HIS A 311 7.65 28.62 -6.48
C HIS A 311 6.28 28.04 -6.85
N ALA A 312 5.92 26.87 -6.30
CA ALA A 312 4.61 26.26 -6.52
C ALA A 312 3.46 27.13 -5.99
N THR A 313 3.64 27.80 -4.85
CA THR A 313 2.65 28.71 -4.27
C THR A 313 2.44 29.94 -5.16
N ARG A 314 3.53 30.56 -5.65
CA ARG A 314 3.44 31.66 -6.62
C ARG A 314 2.72 31.25 -7.91
N LEU A 315 2.90 30.00 -8.37
CA LEU A 315 2.14 29.47 -9.51
C LEU A 315 0.63 29.34 -9.20
N ARG A 316 0.27 28.89 -7.98
CA ARG A 316 -1.14 28.81 -7.54
C ARG A 316 -1.79 30.18 -7.39
N GLU A 317 -1.06 31.18 -6.92
CA GLU A 317 -1.55 32.55 -6.76
C GLU A 317 -1.93 33.20 -8.09
N ARG A 318 -1.30 32.81 -9.20
CA ARG A 318 -1.70 33.21 -10.56
C ARG A 318 -3.06 32.63 -11.00
N GLY A 319 -3.60 31.69 -10.23
CA GLY A 319 -4.93 31.12 -10.41
C GLY A 319 -4.95 29.74 -11.07
N PRO A 320 -6.10 29.04 -11.02
CA PRO A 320 -6.22 27.64 -11.40
C PRO A 320 -5.95 27.37 -12.89
N ALA A 321 -6.24 28.34 -13.77
CA ALA A 321 -5.95 28.21 -15.20
C ALA A 321 -4.44 28.15 -15.48
N HIS A 322 -3.64 28.95 -14.77
CA HIS A 322 -2.18 28.94 -14.90
C HIS A 322 -1.58 27.65 -14.35
N MET A 323 -2.06 27.18 -13.20
CA MET A 323 -1.62 25.89 -12.65
C MET A 323 -1.97 24.73 -13.61
N ALA A 324 -3.18 24.72 -14.16
CA ALA A 324 -3.58 23.71 -15.13
C ALA A 324 -2.73 23.76 -16.42
N ALA A 325 -2.41 24.95 -16.92
CA ALA A 325 -1.53 25.12 -18.09
C ALA A 325 -0.10 24.63 -17.80
N PHE A 326 0.42 24.94 -16.61
CA PHE A 326 1.71 24.47 -16.13
C PHE A 326 1.76 22.93 -16.11
N LEU A 327 0.80 22.29 -15.45
CA LEU A 327 0.70 20.83 -15.36
C LEU A 327 0.47 20.14 -16.72
N ARG A 328 -0.13 20.84 -17.69
CA ARG A 328 -0.35 20.34 -19.06
C ARG A 328 0.86 20.52 -19.99
N GLY A 329 1.98 21.01 -19.49
CA GLY A 329 3.23 21.08 -20.24
C GLY A 329 3.98 22.40 -20.14
N GLY A 330 3.39 23.42 -19.50
CA GLY A 330 4.07 24.71 -19.29
C GLY A 330 5.37 24.61 -18.48
N TRP A 331 5.54 23.56 -17.68
CA TRP A 331 6.82 23.26 -17.00
C TRP A 331 8.00 23.09 -17.97
N LYS A 332 7.78 22.74 -19.24
CA LYS A 332 8.87 22.59 -20.23
C LYS A 332 9.52 23.91 -20.61
N THR A 333 8.79 25.01 -20.49
CA THR A 333 9.22 26.35 -20.89
C THR A 333 9.46 27.26 -19.70
N GLU A 334 9.33 26.75 -18.48
CA GLU A 334 9.49 27.51 -17.26
C GLU A 334 10.98 27.58 -16.90
N GLU A 335 11.54 28.79 -16.96
CA GLU A 335 12.97 29.07 -16.81
C GLU A 335 13.51 28.75 -15.43
N THR A 336 12.68 28.89 -14.40
CA THR A 336 13.11 28.68 -13.01
C THR A 336 13.51 27.24 -12.72
N GLN A 337 12.94 26.29 -13.47
CA GLN A 337 13.17 24.84 -13.33
C GLN A 337 13.30 24.39 -11.86
N PHE A 338 12.46 24.94 -10.98
CA PHE A 338 12.58 24.77 -9.53
C PHE A 338 12.40 23.31 -9.06
N TRP A 339 12.10 22.38 -9.96
CA TRP A 339 11.97 20.94 -9.71
C TRP A 339 13.23 20.14 -10.07
N GLU A 340 14.35 20.79 -10.42
CA GLU A 340 15.62 20.08 -10.63
C GLU A 340 16.18 19.55 -9.31
N LEU A 341 16.83 18.39 -9.41
CA LEU A 341 17.38 17.69 -8.27
C LEU A 341 18.80 18.17 -7.98
N SER A 342 19.19 18.21 -6.69
CA SER A 342 20.61 18.29 -6.34
C SER A 342 21.36 17.05 -6.82
N PRO A 343 22.68 17.15 -7.07
CA PRO A 343 23.50 16.00 -7.46
C PRO A 343 23.40 14.82 -6.49
N GLU A 344 23.26 15.08 -5.21
CA GLU A 344 23.13 14.08 -4.15
C GLU A 344 21.81 13.31 -4.27
N VAL A 345 20.69 14.03 -4.40
CA VAL A 345 19.35 13.44 -4.55
C VAL A 345 19.26 12.67 -5.87
N GLU A 346 19.84 13.21 -6.95
CA GLU A 346 19.88 12.55 -8.25
C GLU A 346 20.69 11.25 -8.22
N THR A 347 21.85 11.25 -7.56
CA THR A 347 22.69 10.05 -7.40
C THR A 347 21.96 8.95 -6.65
N GLU A 348 21.32 9.27 -5.53
CA GLU A 348 20.54 8.30 -4.75
C GLU A 348 19.30 7.81 -5.51
N ARG A 349 18.62 8.70 -6.24
CA ARG A 349 17.49 8.35 -7.11
C ARG A 349 17.91 7.35 -8.17
N VAL A 350 19.01 7.59 -8.89
CA VAL A 350 19.54 6.69 -9.92
C VAL A 350 19.91 5.34 -9.33
N ARG A 351 20.62 5.33 -8.19
CA ARG A 351 21.01 4.10 -7.50
C ARG A 351 19.81 3.22 -7.17
N ARG A 352 18.77 3.78 -6.53
CA ARG A 352 17.56 3.05 -6.17
C ARG A 352 16.73 2.63 -7.38
N LEU A 353 16.62 3.50 -8.38
CA LEU A 353 15.89 3.21 -9.61
C LEU A 353 16.48 2.02 -10.36
N ALA A 354 17.81 1.86 -10.34
CA ALA A 354 18.47 0.72 -10.98
C ALA A 354 18.00 -0.62 -10.41
N ASP A 355 17.75 -0.71 -9.10
CA ASP A 355 17.21 -1.93 -8.49
C ASP A 355 15.72 -2.12 -8.80
N LEU A 356 14.94 -1.04 -8.82
CA LEU A 356 13.50 -1.11 -9.11
C LEU A 356 13.22 -1.52 -10.56
N LYS A 357 14.05 -1.07 -11.51
CA LYS A 357 13.90 -1.41 -12.93
C LYS A 357 14.10 -2.88 -13.24
N LYS A 358 14.92 -3.59 -12.45
CA LYS A 358 15.13 -5.04 -12.61
C LYS A 358 13.82 -5.84 -12.54
N LEU A 359 12.83 -5.36 -11.77
CA LEU A 359 11.51 -6.00 -11.70
C LEU A 359 10.77 -5.91 -13.03
N THR A 360 10.73 -4.72 -13.63
CA THR A 360 10.08 -4.48 -14.92
C THR A 360 10.81 -5.23 -16.03
N GLU A 361 12.14 -5.13 -16.08
CA GLU A 361 12.97 -5.81 -17.09
C GLU A 361 12.81 -7.33 -17.01
N GLY A 362 12.77 -7.90 -15.81
CA GLY A 362 12.53 -9.33 -15.61
C GLY A 362 11.18 -9.77 -16.18
N LEU A 363 10.11 -9.01 -15.90
CA LEU A 363 8.77 -9.34 -16.40
C LEU A 363 8.58 -9.10 -17.89
N ASP A 364 9.19 -8.05 -18.44
CA ASP A 364 9.19 -7.80 -19.87
C ASP A 364 9.96 -8.90 -20.61
N GLY A 365 11.05 -9.38 -20.04
CA GLY A 365 11.73 -10.59 -20.53
C GLY A 365 10.82 -11.81 -20.50
N LEU A 366 10.00 -11.98 -19.45
CA LEU A 366 9.06 -13.09 -19.36
C LEU A 366 7.93 -13.03 -20.41
N ARG A 367 7.58 -11.84 -20.93
CA ARG A 367 6.59 -11.69 -22.02
C ARG A 367 7.08 -12.19 -23.37
N ALA A 368 8.38 -12.39 -23.52
CA ALA A 368 8.97 -12.90 -24.76
C ALA A 368 8.91 -14.43 -24.88
N TYR A 369 8.57 -15.14 -23.80
CA TYR A 369 8.26 -16.58 -23.78
C TYR A 369 6.75 -16.78 -23.92
#